data_AF-A0A7V6QSI2-F1
#
_entry.id   AF-A0A7V6QSI2-F1
#
_cell.length_a   1.000
_cell.length_b   1.000
_cell.length_c   1.000
_cell.angle_alpha   90.00
_cell.angle_beta   90.00
_cell.angle_gamma   90.00
#
_symmetry.space_group_name_H-M   'P 1'
#
loop_
_entity.id
_entity.type
_entity.pdbx_description
1 polymer ?
#
loop_
_entity_poly.entity_id
_entity_poly.type
_entity_poly.pdbx_seq_one_letter_code
_entity_poly.pdbx_strand_id
1 'polypeptide(L)'
;TRTLSGYIDGARTYERQNWWLAGAAGVGPIFGVLLILTLPSILPGRVAPWVASLVMGQSQADADRAMIQSGDQARYECMIWAEWVFANNVEALQSCVEDMQQSGQDQSCTITVPAPRE
;
A
#
# COMPACT_ATOMS: atom_id res chain seq x y z
N THR A 1 -21.56 -10.97 64.45
CA THR A 1 -22.28 -10.68 63.19
C THR A 1 -21.59 -9.62 62.31
N ARG A 2 -20.25 -9.46 62.36
CA ARG A 2 -19.54 -8.38 61.63
C ARG A 2 -18.70 -8.85 60.44
N THR A 3 -18.78 -10.13 60.08
CA THR A 3 -17.91 -10.75 59.07
C THR A 3 -18.59 -10.98 57.72
N LEU A 4 -19.90 -10.78 57.61
CA LEU A 4 -20.63 -10.97 56.34
C LEU A 4 -20.72 -9.68 55.48
N SER A 5 -20.75 -8.50 56.10
CA SER A 5 -20.91 -7.23 55.36
C SER A 5 -19.73 -6.91 54.44
N GLY A 6 -18.50 -7.27 54.84
CA GLY A 6 -17.31 -7.02 54.03
C GLY A 6 -17.21 -7.86 52.74
N TYR A 7 -17.95 -8.98 52.65
CA TYR A 7 -17.93 -9.85 51.47
C TYR A 7 -18.94 -9.43 50.40
N ILE A 8 -19.98 -8.68 50.78
CA ILE A 8 -21.04 -8.22 49.87
C ILE A 8 -20.64 -6.88 49.22
N ASP A 9 -19.85 -6.05 49.90
CA ASP A 9 -19.35 -4.77 49.36
C ASP A 9 -18.26 -4.94 48.30
N GLY A 10 -17.57 -6.08 48.25
CA GLY A 10 -16.56 -6.38 47.23
C GLY A 10 -17.14 -6.79 45.87
N ALA A 11 -18.34 -7.39 45.83
CA ALA A 11 -18.92 -7.90 44.59
C ALA A 11 -19.50 -6.79 43.69
N ARG A 12 -20.02 -5.72 44.29
CA ARG A 12 -20.67 -4.60 43.57
C ARG A 12 -19.67 -3.69 42.85
N THR A 13 -18.40 -3.69 43.27
CA THR A 13 -17.33 -2.91 42.64
C THR A 13 -16.74 -3.58 41.40
N TYR A 14 -16.88 -4.91 41.24
CA TYR A 14 -16.42 -5.62 40.04
C TYR A 14 -17.33 -5.41 38.82
N GLU A 15 -18.65 -5.36 39.00
CA GLU A 15 -19.59 -5.25 37.86
C GLU A 15 -19.43 -3.91 37.11
N ARG A 16 -19.23 -2.81 37.85
CA ARG A 16 -19.08 -1.48 37.23
C ARG A 16 -17.74 -1.30 36.52
N GLN A 17 -16.69 -1.94 37.02
CA GLN A 17 -15.35 -1.86 36.43
C GLN A 17 -15.23 -2.80 35.21
N ASN A 18 -15.89 -3.96 35.26
CA ASN A 18 -15.91 -4.93 34.18
C ASN A 18 -16.68 -4.43 32.95
N TRP A 19 -17.72 -3.61 33.12
CA TRP A 19 -18.49 -3.09 31.99
C TRP A 19 -17.69 -2.13 31.11
N TRP A 20 -16.78 -1.35 31.70
CA TRP A 20 -15.87 -0.48 30.95
C TRP A 20 -14.81 -1.29 30.18
N LEU A 21 -14.27 -2.36 30.80
CA LEU A 21 -13.35 -3.29 30.16
C LEU A 21 -14.02 -4.09 29.04
N ALA A 22 -15.25 -4.56 29.25
CA ALA A 22 -16.04 -5.25 28.23
C ALA A 22 -16.39 -4.33 27.06
N GLY A 23 -16.72 -3.07 27.33
CA GLY A 23 -16.91 -2.04 26.30
C GLY A 23 -15.64 -1.78 25.51
N ALA A 24 -14.49 -1.61 26.17
CA ALA A 24 -13.20 -1.41 25.52
C ALA A 24 -12.81 -2.63 24.66
N ALA A 25 -13.04 -3.85 25.16
CA ALA A 25 -12.76 -5.10 24.45
C ALA A 25 -13.66 -5.30 23.22
N GLY A 26 -14.89 -4.79 23.24
CA GLY A 26 -15.80 -4.85 22.08
C GLY A 26 -15.54 -3.76 21.05
N VAL A 27 -15.34 -2.52 21.48
CA VAL A 27 -15.21 -1.35 20.59
C VAL A 27 -13.83 -1.29 19.94
N GLY A 28 -12.77 -1.65 20.68
CA GLY A 28 -11.40 -1.59 20.18
C GLY A 28 -11.18 -2.37 18.88
N PRO A 29 -11.56 -3.66 18.79
CA PRO A 29 -11.41 -4.44 17.56
C PRO A 29 -12.23 -3.90 16.40
N ILE A 30 -13.48 -3.48 16.65
CA ILE A 30 -14.36 -2.92 15.61
C ILE A 30 -13.74 -1.65 15.05
N PHE A 31 -13.27 -0.76 15.92
CA PHE A 31 -12.61 0.47 15.52
C PHE A 31 -11.28 0.20 14.78
N GLY A 32 -10.52 -0.81 15.23
CA GLY A 32 -9.29 -1.25 14.56
C GLY A 32 -9.53 -1.76 13.14
N VAL A 33 -10.54 -2.61 12.94
CA VAL A 33 -10.92 -3.10 11.61
C VAL A 33 -11.40 -1.96 10.71
N LEU A 34 -12.23 -1.06 11.24
CA LEU A 34 -12.69 0.11 10.48
C LEU A 34 -11.51 1.00 10.07
N LEU A 35 -10.53 1.21 10.94
CA LEU A 35 -9.32 1.95 10.60
C LEU A 35 -8.56 1.26 9.48
N ILE A 36 -8.30 -0.04 9.57
CA ILE A 36 -7.54 -0.76 8.52
C ILE A 36 -8.23 -0.65 7.16
N LEU A 37 -9.57 -0.70 7.11
CA LEU A 37 -10.32 -0.64 5.86
C LEU A 37 -10.48 0.77 5.29
N THR A 38 -10.65 1.78 6.15
CA THR A 38 -10.95 3.16 5.70
C THR A 38 -9.72 4.03 5.57
N LEU A 39 -8.67 3.77 6.35
CA LEU A 39 -7.45 4.58 6.36
C LEU A 39 -6.76 4.63 4.98
N PRO A 40 -6.62 3.52 4.21
CA PRO A 40 -6.04 3.56 2.87
C PRO A 40 -6.79 4.50 1.91
N SER A 41 -8.11 4.64 2.04
CA SER A 41 -8.95 5.44 1.15
C SER A 41 -8.96 6.94 1.47
N ILE A 42 -8.64 7.31 2.73
CA ILE A 42 -8.67 8.71 3.19
C ILE A 42 -7.26 9.33 3.14
N LEU A 43 -6.22 8.51 3.06
CA LEU A 43 -4.85 8.98 2.93
C LEU A 43 -4.66 9.69 1.58
N PRO A 44 -4.26 10.99 1.57
CA PRO A 44 -3.94 11.68 0.33
C PRO A 44 -2.82 10.92 -0.39
N GLY A 45 -2.86 10.87 -1.73
CA GLY A 45 -2.05 9.97 -2.56
C GLY A 45 -0.52 10.02 -2.37
N ARG A 46 0.01 10.98 -1.61
CA ARG A 46 1.44 11.02 -1.22
C ARG A 46 1.77 10.16 0.01
N VAL A 47 0.78 9.81 0.84
CA VAL A 47 0.99 9.09 2.12
C VAL A 47 0.70 7.60 1.99
N ALA A 48 -0.29 7.22 1.16
CA ALA A 48 -0.61 5.83 0.91
C ALA A 48 0.59 4.99 0.41
N PRO A 49 1.45 5.50 -0.49
CA PRO A 49 2.61 4.74 -0.96
C PRO A 49 3.71 4.59 0.10
N TRP A 50 3.85 5.57 1.00
CA TRP A 50 4.79 5.51 2.13
C TRP A 50 4.31 4.53 3.22
N VAL A 51 3.00 4.46 3.47
CA VAL A 51 2.43 3.46 4.38
C VAL A 51 2.54 2.05 3.77
N ALA A 52 2.30 1.92 2.46
CA ALA A 52 2.46 0.65 1.76
C ALA A 52 3.92 0.15 1.82
N SER A 53 4.90 1.03 1.56
CA SER A 53 6.32 0.67 1.66
C SER A 53 6.73 0.26 3.08
N LEU A 54 6.21 0.95 4.10
CA LEU A 54 6.44 0.62 5.51
C LEU A 54 5.83 -0.73 5.91
N VAL A 55 4.60 -1.01 5.48
CA VAL A 55 3.90 -2.28 5.79
C VAL A 55 4.53 -3.45 5.03
N MET A 56 4.93 -3.25 3.78
CA MET A 56 5.53 -4.29 2.95
C MET A 56 7.03 -4.48 3.20
N GLY A 57 7.69 -3.53 3.88
CA GLY A 57 9.14 -3.56 4.12
C GLY A 57 9.98 -3.40 2.84
N GLN A 58 9.40 -2.84 1.79
CA GLN A 58 10.01 -2.67 0.47
C GLN A 58 10.05 -1.20 0.07
N SER A 59 10.79 -0.85 -0.98
CA SER A 59 10.70 0.51 -1.52
C SER A 59 9.29 0.77 -2.08
N GLN A 60 8.89 2.03 -2.17
CA GLN A 60 7.59 2.40 -2.74
C GLN A 60 7.39 1.83 -4.16
N ALA A 61 8.45 1.89 -4.99
CA ALA A 61 8.41 1.36 -6.34
C ALA A 61 8.26 -0.17 -6.38
N ASP A 62 8.86 -0.89 -5.43
CA ASP A 62 8.75 -2.35 -5.35
C ASP A 62 7.36 -2.77 -4.84
N ALA A 63 6.80 -2.03 -3.88
CA ALA A 63 5.43 -2.24 -3.40
C ALA A 63 4.41 -2.07 -4.54
N ASP A 64 4.54 -1.02 -5.35
CA ASP A 64 3.66 -0.78 -6.50
C ASP A 64 3.81 -1.90 -7.56
N ARG A 65 5.04 -2.33 -7.86
CA ARG A 65 5.28 -3.47 -8.77
C ARG A 65 4.61 -4.75 -8.26
N ALA A 66 4.73 -5.05 -6.96
CA ALA A 66 4.08 -6.20 -6.35
C ALA A 66 2.54 -6.13 -6.39
N MET A 67 1.98 -4.94 -6.18
CA MET A 67 0.53 -4.72 -6.30
C MET A 67 0.03 -4.97 -7.73
N ILE A 68 0.72 -4.44 -8.75
CA ILE A 68 0.37 -4.68 -10.16
C ILE A 68 0.47 -6.17 -10.49
N GLN A 69 1.56 -6.83 -10.09
CA GLN A 69 1.77 -8.26 -10.32
C GLN A 69 0.62 -9.11 -9.73
N SER A 70 0.17 -8.78 -8.51
CA SER A 70 -0.91 -9.52 -7.84
C SER A 70 -2.30 -9.30 -8.46
N GLY A 71 -2.54 -8.12 -9.05
CA GLY A 71 -3.83 -7.78 -9.65
C GLY A 71 -3.96 -8.13 -11.14
N ASP A 72 -2.86 -8.03 -11.90
CA ASP A 72 -2.84 -8.24 -13.35
C ASP A 72 -1.42 -8.62 -13.83
N GLN A 73 -1.20 -9.93 -13.96
CA GLN A 73 0.08 -10.50 -14.39
C GLN A 73 0.46 -10.08 -15.83
N ALA A 74 -0.52 -9.96 -16.73
CA ALA A 74 -0.25 -9.57 -18.11
C ALA A 74 0.23 -8.12 -18.20
N ARG A 75 -0.38 -7.24 -17.40
CA ARG A 75 0.03 -5.83 -17.29
C ARG A 75 1.39 -5.70 -16.62
N TYR A 76 1.70 -6.54 -15.63
CA TYR A 76 3.02 -6.60 -15.03
C TYR A 76 4.11 -6.99 -16.03
N GLU A 77 3.88 -8.05 -16.82
CA GLU A 77 4.84 -8.47 -17.86
C GLU A 77 5.05 -7.39 -18.91
N CYS A 78 3.99 -6.71 -19.36
CA CYS A 78 4.09 -5.59 -20.29
C CYS A 78 4.96 -4.44 -19.73
N MET A 79 4.81 -4.11 -18.45
CA MET A 79 5.63 -3.10 -17.78
C MET A 79 7.12 -3.48 -17.75
N ILE A 80 7.44 -4.74 -17.40
CA ILE A 80 8.82 -5.23 -17.38
C ILE A 80 9.44 -5.18 -18.79
N TRP A 81 8.71 -5.59 -19.81
CA TRP A 81 9.18 -5.50 -21.20
C TRP A 81 9.38 -4.05 -21.65
N ALA A 82 8.47 -3.15 -21.31
CA ALA A 82 8.61 -1.73 -21.63
C ALA A 82 9.85 -1.11 -20.96
N GLU A 83 10.08 -1.42 -19.68
CA GLU A 83 11.28 -1.00 -18.95
C GLU A 83 12.55 -1.56 -19.59
N TRP A 84 12.55 -2.85 -19.94
CA TRP A 84 13.68 -3.49 -20.60
C TRP A 84 13.98 -2.87 -21.97
N VAL A 85 12.96 -2.62 -22.80
CA VAL A 85 13.13 -1.96 -24.10
C VAL A 85 13.68 -0.55 -23.92
N PHE A 86 13.16 0.19 -22.94
CA PHE A 86 13.60 1.56 -22.64
C PHE A 86 15.06 1.59 -22.18
N ALA A 87 15.43 0.74 -21.22
CA ALA A 87 16.77 0.66 -20.67
C ALA A 87 17.83 0.29 -21.73
N ASN A 88 17.47 -0.57 -22.69
CA ASN A 88 18.38 -0.95 -23.77
C ASN A 88 18.43 0.06 -24.93
N ASN A 89 17.55 1.07 -24.96
CA ASN A 89 17.46 2.06 -26.03
C ASN A 89 17.39 3.50 -25.49
N VAL A 90 17.97 3.75 -24.31
CA VAL A 90 17.77 5.00 -23.56
C VAL A 90 18.13 6.24 -24.38
N GLU A 91 19.27 6.21 -25.09
CA GLU A 91 19.76 7.34 -25.87
C GLU A 91 18.82 7.68 -27.03
N ALA A 92 18.42 6.66 -27.80
CA ALA A 92 17.53 6.82 -28.95
C ALA A 92 16.13 7.30 -28.52
N LEU A 93 15.58 6.73 -27.44
CA LEU A 93 14.25 7.09 -26.95
C LEU A 93 14.22 8.47 -26.28
N GLN A 94 15.26 8.84 -25.51
CA GLN A 94 15.32 10.17 -24.90
C GLN A 94 15.42 11.26 -25.97
N SER A 95 16.32 11.11 -26.95
CA SER A 95 16.41 12.06 -28.07
C SER A 95 15.07 12.16 -28.81
N CYS A 96 14.43 11.04 -29.09
CA CYS A 96 13.13 11.01 -29.76
C CYS A 96 12.04 11.78 -28.98
N VAL A 97 11.98 11.59 -27.67
CA VAL A 97 11.01 12.26 -26.80
C VAL A 97 11.33 13.75 -26.71
N GLU A 98 12.61 14.13 -26.64
CA GLU A 98 13.03 15.53 -26.66
C GLU A 98 12.65 16.20 -27.98
N ASP A 99 12.91 15.56 -29.12
CA ASP A 99 12.54 16.06 -30.45
C ASP A 99 11.02 16.20 -30.59
N MET A 100 10.25 15.24 -30.08
CA MET A 100 8.79 15.31 -30.05
C MET A 100 8.30 16.48 -29.20
N GLN A 101 8.89 16.68 -28.01
CA GLN A 101 8.54 17.79 -27.13
C GLN A 101 8.91 19.15 -27.74
N GLN A 102 10.06 19.25 -28.41
CA GLN A 102 10.52 20.49 -29.05
C GLN A 102 9.71 20.83 -30.29
N SER A 103 9.39 19.83 -31.12
CA SER A 103 8.66 20.02 -32.37
C SER A 103 7.15 20.16 -32.17
N GLY A 104 6.61 19.65 -31.05
CA GLY A 104 5.17 19.57 -30.79
C GLY A 104 4.41 18.68 -31.78
N GLN A 105 5.13 17.82 -32.49
CA GLN A 105 4.60 16.93 -33.53
C GLN A 105 5.02 15.48 -33.24
N ASP A 106 4.28 14.55 -33.83
CA ASP A 106 4.60 13.12 -33.73
C ASP A 106 5.99 12.86 -34.33
N GLN A 107 6.83 12.13 -33.59
CA GLN A 107 8.16 11.71 -34.04
C GLN A 107 8.19 10.20 -34.24
N SER A 108 8.74 9.78 -35.38
CA SER A 108 8.98 8.38 -35.70
C SER A 108 10.45 8.05 -35.43
N CYS A 109 10.70 7.14 -34.50
CA CYS A 109 12.04 6.76 -34.08
C CYS A 109 12.22 5.24 -34.21
N THR A 110 13.38 4.84 -34.73
CA THR A 110 13.72 3.43 -34.88
C THR A 110 14.56 2.99 -33.69
N ILE A 111 14.10 1.97 -32.99
CA ILE A 111 14.84 1.34 -31.89
C ILE A 111 15.24 -0.07 -32.29
N THR A 112 16.32 -0.57 -31.67
CA THR A 112 16.71 -1.96 -31.81
C THR A 112 16.30 -2.69 -30.54
N VAL A 113 15.48 -3.72 -30.67
CA VAL A 113 15.07 -4.58 -29.56
C VAL A 113 15.99 -5.80 -29.59
N PRO A 114 17.03 -5.88 -28.74
CA PRO A 114 17.90 -7.05 -28.75
C PRO A 114 17.11 -8.32 -28.38
N ALA A 115 17.58 -9.49 -28.79
CA ALA A 115 17.08 -10.72 -28.19
C ALA A 115 17.59 -10.81 -26.74
N PRO A 116 16.78 -11.33 -25.78
CA PRO A 116 17.28 -11.67 -24.46
C PRO A 116 18.47 -12.62 -24.59
N ARG A 117 19.57 -12.31 -23.90
CA ARG A 117 20.72 -13.23 -23.80
C ARG A 117 20.35 -14.29 -22.76
N GLU A 118 20.38 -15.54 -23.19
CA GLU A 118 20.17 -16.75 -22.37
C GLU A 118 21.27 -16.97 -21.32
#